data_AF-A0A3P8K169-F1
#
_entry.id   AF-A0A3P8K169-F1
#
_cell.length_a   1.000
_cell.length_b   1.000
_cell.length_c   1.000
_cell.angle_alpha   90.00
_cell.angle_beta   90.00
_cell.angle_gamma   90.00
#
_symmetry.space_group_name_H-M   'P 1'
#
loop_
_entity.id
_entity.type
_entity.pdbx_description
1 polymer ?
#
loop_
_entity_poly.entity_id
_entity_poly.type
_entity_poly.pdbx_seq_one_letter_code
_entity_poly.pdbx_strand_id
1 'polypeptide(L)'
;MPFVNIQQLVNHYLENQSGLCCRLGKPCIRPTHPEPVGLSHKLIDKWEIPKSSIILKEKIGQGQFGEVFKAVWNKTTIVAVKTLKPSEFCF
;
A
#
# COMPACT_ATOMS: atom_id res chain seq x y z
N MET A 1 10.60 36.91 11.96
CA MET A 1 11.89 36.39 11.45
C MET A 1 11.67 34.99 10.94
N PRO A 2 12.12 34.64 9.72
CA PRO A 2 12.06 33.26 9.24
C PRO A 2 12.95 32.34 10.09
N PHE A 3 12.60 31.05 10.18
CA PHE A 3 13.37 30.04 10.90
C PHE A 3 14.69 29.73 10.18
N VAL A 4 15.77 29.49 10.93
CA VAL A 4 17.10 29.23 10.36
C VAL A 4 17.24 27.81 9.81
N ASN A 5 16.48 26.86 10.36
CA ASN A 5 16.45 25.47 9.90
C ASN A 5 15.09 24.81 10.19
N ILE A 6 14.89 23.62 9.63
CA ILE A 6 13.65 22.85 9.76
C ILE A 6 13.38 22.46 11.21
N GLN A 7 14.41 22.14 12.00
CA GLN A 7 14.25 21.76 13.39
C GLN A 7 13.65 22.89 14.23
N GLN A 8 14.10 24.13 14.01
CA GLN A 8 13.54 25.30 14.68
C GLN A 8 12.09 25.56 14.28
N LEU A 9 11.76 25.39 12.99
CA LEU A 9 10.39 25.48 12.51
C LEU A 9 9.51 24.43 13.20
N VAL A 10 9.95 23.16 13.24
CA VAL A 10 9.22 22.07 13.88
C VAL A 10 9.01 22.36 15.38
N ASN A 11 10.06 22.77 16.09
CA ASN A 11 9.96 23.09 17.53
C ASN A 11 8.97 24.22 17.80
N HIS A 12 9.00 25.29 17.00
CA HIS A 12 8.05 26.39 17.14
C HIS A 12 6.61 25.91 17.01
N TYR A 13 6.32 25.10 15.98
CA TYR A 13 4.97 24.64 15.70
C TYR A 13 4.49 23.45 16.56
N LEU A 14 5.38 22.79 17.31
CA LEU A 14 5.01 21.84 18.37
C LEU A 14 4.31 22.57 19.54
N GLU A 15 4.80 23.76 19.90
CA GLU A 15 4.29 24.53 21.02
C GLU A 15 3.19 25.53 20.61
N ASN A 16 3.28 26.05 19.38
CA ASN A 16 2.45 27.15 18.91
C ASN A 16 1.71 26.78 17.61
N GLN A 17 0.42 27.10 17.52
CA GLN A 17 -0.36 26.81 16.31
C GLN A 17 0.00 27.78 15.17
N SER A 18 0.27 29.04 15.48
CA SER A 18 0.77 30.09 14.55
C SER A 18 0.21 30.03 13.12
N GLY A 19 -1.11 29.83 12.99
CA GLY A 19 -1.82 29.80 11.70
C GLY A 19 -2.03 28.42 11.06
N LEU A 20 -1.49 27.34 11.63
CA LEU A 20 -1.84 25.96 11.25
C LEU A 20 -3.25 25.59 11.71
N CYS A 21 -3.82 24.52 11.16
CA CYS A 21 -5.11 24.00 11.64
C CYS A 21 -5.02 23.44 13.07
N CYS A 22 -3.83 22.95 13.48
CA CYS A 22 -3.50 22.51 14.83
C CYS A 22 -1.98 22.56 15.04
N ARG A 23 -1.54 22.42 16.30
CA ARG A 23 -0.12 22.27 16.63
C ARG A 23 0.43 20.96 16.06
N LEU A 24 1.73 20.93 15.77
CA LEU A 24 2.40 19.69 15.42
C LEU A 24 2.30 18.71 16.59
N GLY A 25 1.96 17.47 16.27
CA GLY A 25 1.90 16.38 17.22
C GLY A 25 3.15 15.51 17.18
N LYS A 26 2.98 14.23 17.52
CA LYS A 26 4.05 13.24 17.40
C LYS A 26 4.43 13.06 15.92
N PRO A 27 5.72 12.85 15.60
CA PRO A 27 6.15 12.52 14.24
C PRO A 27 5.39 11.30 13.70
N CYS A 28 5.08 11.29 12.41
CA CYS A 28 4.46 10.15 11.76
C CYS A 28 5.36 8.91 11.89
N ILE A 29 4.79 7.81 12.37
CA ILE A 29 5.47 6.52 12.40
C ILE A 29 5.64 6.07 10.95
N ARG A 30 6.89 5.95 10.51
CA ARG A 30 7.19 5.32 9.22
C ARG A 30 7.28 3.81 9.44
N PRO A 31 6.58 2.98 8.65
CA PRO A 31 6.77 1.54 8.72
C PRO A 31 8.26 1.22 8.50
N THR A 32 8.80 0.39 9.37
CA THR A 32 10.24 0.08 9.47
C THR A 32 10.78 -0.78 8.34
N HIS A 33 9.90 -1.28 7.46
CA HIS A 33 10.28 -2.09 6.31
C HIS A 33 9.98 -1.33 5.02
N PRO A 34 10.95 -1.17 4.10
CA PRO A 34 10.62 -0.78 2.74
C PRO A 34 9.73 -1.88 2.16
N GLU A 35 8.49 -1.53 1.79
CA GLU A 35 7.66 -2.40 0.96
C GLU A 35 8.53 -2.82 -0.24
N PRO A 36 8.83 -4.11 -0.43
CA PRO A 36 9.67 -4.54 -1.53
C PRO A 36 9.03 -4.09 -2.85
N VAL A 37 9.85 -3.69 -3.82
CA VAL A 37 9.43 -3.18 -5.16
C VAL A 37 8.67 -4.23 -5.99
N GLY A 38 8.39 -5.40 -5.42
CA GLY A 38 7.55 -6.43 -5.97
C GLY A 38 7.35 -7.53 -4.94
N LEU A 39 6.66 -8.60 -5.35
CA LEU A 39 6.38 -9.74 -4.48
C LEU A 39 7.67 -10.40 -3.91
N SER A 40 8.80 -10.33 -4.63
CA SER A 40 10.10 -10.75 -4.11
C SER A 40 11.24 -10.10 -4.88
N HIS A 41 12.40 -9.88 -4.23
CA HIS A 41 13.65 -9.46 -4.88
C HIS A 41 14.10 -10.38 -6.04
N LYS A 42 13.63 -11.63 -6.10
CA LYS A 42 13.94 -12.57 -7.20
C LYS A 42 13.05 -12.41 -8.43
N LEU A 43 11.96 -11.64 -8.36
CA LEU A 43 10.93 -11.55 -9.41
C LEU A 43 10.91 -10.18 -10.09
N ILE A 44 11.95 -9.36 -9.90
CA ILE A 44 12.02 -7.97 -10.37
C ILE A 44 11.71 -7.84 -11.88
N ASP A 45 11.94 -8.89 -12.68
CA ASP A 45 11.64 -8.92 -14.12
C ASP A 45 10.66 -10.04 -14.55
N LYS A 46 9.99 -10.71 -13.61
CA LYS A 46 9.05 -11.81 -13.88
C LYS A 46 7.69 -11.53 -13.23
N TRP A 47 6.86 -10.77 -13.96
CA TRP A 47 5.49 -10.44 -13.55
C TRP A 47 4.53 -11.62 -13.56
N GLU A 48 4.83 -12.66 -14.35
CA GLU A 48 4.03 -13.88 -14.41
C GLU A 48 4.39 -14.83 -13.26
N ILE A 49 3.36 -15.26 -12.52
CA ILE A 49 3.48 -16.22 -11.42
C ILE A 49 2.52 -17.40 -11.64
N PRO A 50 2.87 -18.62 -11.17
CA PRO A 50 1.96 -19.76 -11.25
C PRO A 50 0.69 -19.50 -10.45
N LYS A 51 -0.50 -19.76 -11.03
CA LYS A 51 -1.78 -19.62 -10.31
C LYS A 51 -1.84 -20.46 -9.03
N SER A 52 -1.17 -21.62 -9.01
CA SER A 52 -1.06 -22.50 -7.83
C SER A 52 -0.30 -21.87 -6.65
N SER A 53 0.49 -20.81 -6.89
CA SER A 53 1.17 -20.06 -5.83
C SER A 53 0.23 -19.12 -5.07
N ILE A 54 -1.01 -18.93 -5.55
CA ILE A 54 -2.03 -18.06 -4.98
C ILE A 54 -3.14 -18.91 -4.36
N ILE A 55 -3.41 -18.67 -3.09
CA ILE A 55 -4.53 -19.27 -2.36
C ILE A 55 -5.56 -18.18 -2.07
N LEU A 56 -6.66 -18.18 -2.84
CA LEU A 56 -7.78 -17.25 -2.61
C LEU A 56 -8.42 -17.52 -1.24
N LYS A 57 -8.78 -16.45 -0.54
CA LYS A 57 -9.50 -16.48 0.73
C LYS A 57 -10.85 -15.79 0.55
N GLU A 58 -11.12 -14.74 1.30
CA GLU A 58 -12.38 -14.02 1.29
C GLU A 58 -12.44 -13.00 0.15
N LYS A 59 -13.64 -12.79 -0.40
CA LYS A 59 -13.93 -11.71 -1.33
C LYS A 59 -13.98 -10.38 -0.57
N ILE A 60 -13.19 -9.41 -1.00
CA ILE A 60 -13.08 -8.08 -0.38
C ILE A 60 -13.68 -6.97 -1.26
N GLY A 61 -14.10 -7.27 -2.48
CA GLY A 61 -14.77 -6.31 -3.35
C GLY A 61 -15.31 -6.91 -4.65
N GLN A 62 -16.17 -6.15 -5.32
CA GLN A 62 -16.70 -6.47 -6.65
C GLN A 62 -16.94 -5.18 -7.42
N GLY A 63 -16.63 -5.21 -8.72
CA GLY A 63 -16.95 -4.12 -9.64
C GLY A 63 -17.51 -4.68 -10.96
N GLN A 64 -17.73 -3.79 -11.93
CA GLN A 64 -18.26 -4.18 -13.24
C GLN A 64 -17.39 -5.23 -13.93
N PHE A 65 -16.06 -5.08 -13.84
CA PHE A 65 -15.09 -5.87 -14.58
C PHE A 65 -14.57 -7.12 -13.85
N GLY A 66 -15.03 -7.40 -12.63
CA GLY A 66 -14.42 -8.47 -11.84
C GLY A 66 -14.70 -8.46 -10.35
N GLU A 67 -14.06 -9.38 -9.66
CA GLU A 67 -14.10 -9.54 -8.22
C GLU A 67 -12.70 -9.37 -7.62
N VAL A 68 -12.62 -8.92 -6.38
CA VAL A 68 -11.36 -8.75 -5.66
C VAL A 68 -11.39 -9.65 -4.43
N PHE A 69 -10.34 -10.45 -4.27
CA PHE A 69 -10.18 -11.38 -3.16
C PHE A 69 -8.93 -11.01 -2.36
N LYS A 70 -9.01 -11.17 -1.04
CA LYS A 70 -7.82 -11.36 -0.22
C LYS A 70 -7.28 -12.75 -0.48
N ALA A 71 -5.97 -12.88 -0.62
CA ALA A 71 -5.31 -14.14 -0.91
C ALA A 71 -3.96 -14.23 -0.19
N VAL A 72 -3.39 -15.42 -0.19
CA VAL A 72 -2.02 -15.66 0.28
C VAL A 72 -1.18 -16.14 -0.90
N TRP A 73 -0.10 -15.42 -1.18
CA TRP A 73 0.91 -15.78 -2.15
C TRP A 73 2.08 -16.51 -1.47
N ASN A 74 2.53 -17.62 -2.07
CA ASN A 74 3.63 -18.46 -1.57
C ASN A 74 3.52 -18.85 -0.09
N LYS A 75 2.28 -18.98 0.41
CA LYS A 75 1.94 -19.30 1.81
C LYS A 75 2.38 -18.26 2.86
N THR A 76 3.02 -17.16 2.45
CA THR A 76 3.59 -16.17 3.39
C THR A 76 2.99 -14.79 3.27
N THR A 77 2.77 -14.32 2.04
CA THR A 77 2.47 -12.91 1.79
C THR A 77 0.99 -12.72 1.51
N ILE A 78 0.33 -11.85 2.29
CA ILE A 78 -1.06 -11.47 2.04
C ILE A 78 -1.09 -10.53 0.83
N VAL A 79 -1.95 -10.82 -0.14
CA VAL A 79 -2.09 -10.04 -1.38
C VAL A 79 -3.57 -9.83 -1.72
N ALA A 80 -3.86 -8.81 -2.51
CA ALA A 80 -5.15 -8.64 -3.16
C ALA A 80 -5.08 -9.22 -4.58
N VAL A 81 -6.07 -10.04 -4.96
CA VAL A 81 -6.16 -10.65 -6.29
C VAL A 81 -7.45 -10.18 -6.95
N LYS A 82 -7.33 -9.48 -8.08
CA LYS A 82 -8.47 -9.09 -8.91
C LYS A 82 -8.66 -10.13 -10.01
N THR A 83 -9.79 -10.83 -10.01
CA THR A 83 -10.19 -11.74 -11.08
C THR A 83 -10.99 -10.97 -12.12
N LEU A 84 -10.76 -11.26 -13.39
CA LEU A 84 -11.58 -10.72 -14.49
C LEU A 84 -12.74 -11.69 -14.75
N LYS A 85 -13.93 -11.13 -15.04
CA LYS A 85 -15.04 -11.96 -15.54
C LYS A 85 -14.65 -12.52 -16.91
N PRO A 86 -15.00 -13.78 -17.22
CA PRO A 86 -14.89 -14.28 -18.58
C PRO A 86 -15.67 -13.34 -19.51
N SER A 87 -15.06 -12.92 -20.61
CA SER A 87 -15.75 -12.15 -21.64
C SER A 87 -16.84 -13.01 -22.28
N GLU A 88 -18.07 -12.52 -22.37
CA GLU A 88 -19.17 -13.16 -23.13
C GLU A 88 -18.94 -13.14 -24.66
N PHE A 89 -17.86 -12.51 -25.14
CA PHE A 89 -17.49 -12.49 -26.55
C PHE A 89 -16.59 -13.68 -26.90
N CYS A 90 -17.19 -14.87 -26.99
CA CYS A 90 -16.79 -15.87 -27.96
C CYS A 90 -17.80 -15.82 -29.11
N PHE A 91 -17.37 -15.35 -30.29
CA PHE A 91 -18.00 -15.68 -31.57
C PHE A 91 -17.23 -16.84 -32.19
#